data_AF-A0A512UKF6-F1
#
_entry.id   AF-A0A512UKF6-F1
#
_cell.length_a   1.000
_cell.length_b   1.000
_cell.length_c   1.000
_cell.angle_alpha   90.00
_cell.angle_beta   90.00
_cell.angle_gamma   90.00
#
_symmetry.space_group_name_H-M   'P 1'
#
loop_
_entity.id
_entity.type
_entity.pdbx_description
1 polymer ?
#
loop_
_entity_poly.entity_id
_entity_poly.type
_entity_poly.pdbx_seq_one_letter_code
_entity_poly.pdbx_strand_id
1 'polypeptide(L)'
;MSYYSSSDMEYDNGYSSGENYHNRYDNGYDDGYSDNYNNNNYGDGYDDSDNGYDDGYNDSDNGYDDSDDDDNNADQSGDYQCQVPKSQFSERIYWYFKNLREDPDKKLAAYGRMQSVRKHMNRVYCRNSILFCIDIEAWEQNHDLVTEVGVSIYDPRYQESALVPNIKTLHMTVAENKHLKNGKHVADNKDNFMGKSTWNMTLDQIRWILQELIDRYFDPGYPFYCSLVGHDLRGDLQWLDKIGVYIPSNVRQLDTQTLFAYTHGRNGASLGKCLRAVNQPFAHLHNAGNDAYYTILLALKLCDPNVRDLTEFDRFQEVPTSKTGAEIVDDFMSQ
;
A
#
# COMPACT_ATOMS: atom_id res chain seq x y z
N MET A 1 22.52 -33.25 29.34
CA MET A 1 23.61 -34.15 29.78
C MET A 1 24.55 -34.33 28.59
N SER A 2 25.83 -33.97 28.52
CA SER A 2 26.91 -33.45 29.42
C SER A 2 27.88 -32.66 28.50
N TYR A 3 28.24 -31.39 28.75
CA TYR A 3 29.29 -30.81 29.61
C TYR A 3 30.79 -31.04 29.23
N TYR A 4 31.47 -29.90 28.98
CA TYR A 4 32.91 -29.50 29.03
C TYR A 4 33.93 -30.14 28.06
N SER A 5 34.98 -29.47 27.53
CA SER A 5 35.82 -28.38 28.10
C SER A 5 36.56 -27.55 27.03
N SER A 6 36.80 -26.28 27.37
CA SER A 6 37.71 -25.28 26.75
C SER A 6 39.20 -25.63 26.85
N SER A 7 40.00 -24.92 26.03
CA SER A 7 41.27 -24.32 26.46
C SER A 7 41.62 -23.10 25.59
N ASP A 8 41.87 -21.99 26.27
CA ASP A 8 42.49 -20.70 25.86
C ASP A 8 43.99 -20.92 25.47
N MET A 9 44.86 -19.98 25.08
CA MET A 9 44.98 -18.51 25.04
C MET A 9 46.30 -18.22 24.28
N GLU A 10 46.48 -17.06 23.61
CA GLU A 10 47.62 -16.14 23.86
C GLU A 10 47.66 -14.94 22.89
N TYR A 11 47.94 -13.79 23.49
CA TYR A 11 48.17 -12.45 22.93
C TYR A 11 49.63 -12.28 22.51
N ASP A 12 49.91 -11.42 21.52
CA ASP A 12 51.12 -10.58 21.58
C ASP A 12 50.96 -9.22 20.88
N ASN A 13 51.54 -8.18 21.50
CA ASN A 13 51.50 -6.76 21.15
C ASN A 13 52.85 -6.33 20.55
N GLY A 14 52.86 -5.34 19.64
CA GLY A 14 54.12 -4.70 19.23
C GLY A 14 53.94 -3.37 18.48
N TYR A 15 54.17 -2.26 19.19
CA TYR A 15 54.33 -0.90 18.67
C TYR A 15 55.73 -0.69 18.05
N SER A 16 55.87 0.19 17.03
CA SER A 16 56.65 1.46 17.10
C SER A 16 57.13 2.01 15.73
N SER A 17 57.23 3.35 15.68
CA SER A 17 57.92 4.28 14.74
C SER A 17 57.26 4.52 13.37
N GLY A 18 56.96 5.73 12.89
CA GLY A 18 57.25 7.08 13.34
C GLY A 18 58.31 7.75 12.47
N GLU A 19 57.93 8.45 11.39
CA GLU A 19 58.76 9.51 10.76
C GLU A 19 57.91 10.64 10.17
N ASN A 20 58.35 11.86 10.48
CA ASN A 20 57.82 13.17 10.09
C ASN A 20 58.21 13.56 8.67
N TYR A 21 57.36 14.33 7.96
CA TYR A 21 57.84 15.43 7.12
C TYR A 21 56.91 16.65 7.15
N HIS A 22 57.56 17.79 7.04
CA HIS A 22 57.20 19.13 7.46
C HIS A 22 56.66 20.00 6.29
N ASN A 23 55.84 21.00 6.65
CA ASN A 23 55.71 22.35 6.05
C ASN A 23 55.12 22.52 4.63
N ARG A 24 54.02 23.29 4.52
CA ARG A 24 54.07 24.78 4.45
C ARG A 24 52.68 25.43 4.54
N TYR A 25 52.65 26.49 5.35
CA TYR A 25 51.78 27.67 5.43
C TYR A 25 51.39 28.23 4.03
N ASP A 26 50.34 29.03 3.79
CA ASP A 26 49.81 30.14 4.59
C ASP A 26 48.54 30.73 3.93
N ASN A 27 47.93 31.69 4.62
CA ASN A 27 46.91 32.69 4.22
C ASN A 27 45.48 32.45 4.71
N GLY A 28 45.20 33.06 5.87
CA GLY A 28 43.85 33.27 6.38
C GLY A 28 43.14 34.47 5.77
N TYR A 29 41.94 34.73 6.26
CA TYR A 29 41.37 36.06 6.54
C TYR A 29 40.22 35.90 7.54
N ASP A 30 40.11 36.93 8.36
CA ASP A 30 39.19 37.19 9.46
C ASP A 30 37.75 37.47 8.99
N ASP A 31 36.88 37.64 9.99
CA ASP A 31 35.57 38.29 10.00
C ASP A 31 34.30 37.44 9.97
N GLY A 32 33.53 37.58 11.06
CA GLY A 32 32.14 38.02 10.92
C GLY A 32 31.07 37.05 11.41
N TYR A 33 30.64 37.24 12.66
CA TYR A 33 29.30 36.86 13.11
C TYR A 33 28.24 37.48 12.18
N SER A 34 27.38 36.65 11.56
CA SER A 34 26.00 37.04 11.26
C SER A 34 25.11 35.80 11.14
N ASP A 35 23.99 35.85 11.85
CA ASP A 35 22.92 34.87 11.90
C ASP A 35 22.43 34.44 10.50
N ASN A 36 22.27 33.12 10.32
CA ASN A 36 21.12 32.58 9.57
C ASN A 36 21.00 31.07 9.82
N TYR A 37 20.07 30.70 10.68
CA TYR A 37 19.51 29.35 10.73
C TYR A 37 18.77 29.09 9.43
N ASN A 38 19.44 28.43 8.48
CA ASN A 38 18.79 27.95 7.26
C ASN A 38 18.27 26.52 7.50
N ASN A 39 17.03 26.44 7.94
CA ASN A 39 16.26 25.21 8.03
C ASN A 39 15.80 24.86 6.61
N ASN A 40 16.49 23.94 5.92
CA ASN A 40 16.09 23.45 4.61
C ASN A 40 14.84 22.58 4.75
N ASN A 41 13.71 23.27 4.63
CA ASN A 41 12.37 22.74 4.45
C ASN A 41 12.28 22.10 3.05
N TYR A 42 12.21 20.77 2.96
CA TYR A 42 11.77 20.09 1.74
C TYR A 42 10.26 20.31 1.60
N GLY A 43 9.90 21.47 1.04
CA GLY A 43 8.53 21.80 0.67
C GLY A 43 8.25 21.29 -0.75
N ASP A 44 7.48 20.20 -0.85
CA ASP A 44 6.77 19.87 -2.07
C ASP A 44 5.60 20.86 -2.22
N GLY A 45 5.89 21.99 -2.86
CA GLY A 45 4.89 22.95 -3.27
C GLY A 45 4.09 22.41 -4.45
N TYR A 46 2.93 21.83 -4.17
CA TYR A 46 1.84 21.79 -5.14
C TYR A 46 0.81 22.83 -4.73
N ASP A 47 0.58 23.73 -5.69
CA ASP A 47 -0.38 24.82 -5.68
C ASP A 47 -1.80 24.21 -5.70
N ASP A 48 -2.46 24.21 -4.55
CA ASP A 48 -3.88 23.86 -4.38
C ASP A 48 -4.74 24.98 -4.99
N SER A 49 -4.78 25.07 -6.31
CA SER A 49 -5.79 25.84 -7.02
C SER A 49 -6.97 24.94 -7.37
N ASP A 50 -7.85 24.85 -6.38
CA ASP A 50 -9.27 24.52 -6.44
C ASP A 50 -9.92 24.89 -7.79
N ASN A 51 -10.50 23.89 -8.46
CA ASN A 51 -11.51 24.09 -9.51
C ASN A 51 -12.42 22.85 -9.60
N GLY A 52 -13.47 22.88 -8.78
CA GLY A 52 -14.83 22.48 -9.17
C GLY A 52 -15.02 21.05 -9.67
N TYR A 53 -15.24 20.11 -8.74
CA TYR A 53 -16.00 18.91 -9.02
C TYR A 53 -17.25 18.84 -8.14
N ASP A 54 -18.36 18.64 -8.84
CA ASP A 54 -19.76 18.72 -8.46
C ASP A 54 -20.12 17.92 -7.19
N ASP A 55 -20.87 18.57 -6.29
CA ASP A 55 -21.41 18.02 -5.05
C ASP A 55 -22.65 17.16 -5.37
N GLY A 56 -22.44 15.89 -5.68
CA GLY A 56 -23.52 14.99 -6.08
C GLY A 56 -23.32 13.54 -5.65
N TYR A 57 -22.97 13.27 -4.39
CA TYR A 57 -23.00 11.89 -3.88
C TYR A 57 -24.44 11.44 -3.66
N ASN A 58 -24.97 10.73 -4.64
CA ASN A 58 -26.21 9.98 -4.53
C ASN A 58 -25.87 8.57 -4.05
N ASP A 59 -26.37 8.19 -2.87
CA ASP A 59 -26.20 6.86 -2.25
C ASP A 59 -26.79 5.72 -3.11
N SER A 60 -27.42 6.06 -4.24
CA SER A 60 -28.21 5.18 -5.11
C SER A 60 -27.49 4.66 -6.36
N ASP A 61 -26.27 5.11 -6.68
CA ASP A 61 -25.64 4.81 -7.99
C ASP A 61 -24.50 3.79 -7.95
N ASN A 62 -24.27 3.20 -6.77
CA ASN A 62 -23.33 2.10 -6.62
C ASN A 62 -24.10 0.78 -6.61
N GLY A 63 -24.29 0.21 -7.80
CA GLY A 63 -24.73 -1.18 -8.01
C GLY A 63 -23.69 -2.21 -7.53
N TYR A 64 -23.15 -2.04 -6.33
CA TYR A 64 -22.34 -3.04 -5.66
C TYR A 64 -23.28 -4.03 -4.99
N ASP A 65 -23.21 -5.24 -5.51
CA ASP A 65 -23.96 -6.41 -5.08
C ASP A 65 -23.93 -6.53 -3.54
N ASP A 66 -25.07 -6.21 -2.94
CA ASP A 66 -25.41 -6.37 -1.52
C ASP A 66 -25.82 -7.82 -1.23
N SER A 67 -25.50 -8.75 -2.15
CA SER A 67 -25.56 -10.17 -1.87
C SER A 67 -24.69 -10.46 -0.64
N ASP A 68 -25.36 -10.93 0.40
CA ASP A 68 -24.79 -11.64 1.54
C ASP A 68 -24.07 -12.87 0.98
N ASP A 69 -22.89 -12.65 0.39
CA ASP A 69 -21.91 -13.70 0.17
C ASP A 69 -21.65 -14.29 1.56
N ASP A 70 -22.14 -15.50 1.79
CA ASP A 70 -21.92 -16.28 3.01
C ASP A 70 -20.43 -16.68 3.06
N ASP A 71 -19.58 -15.68 3.28
CA ASP A 71 -18.10 -15.71 3.27
C ASP A 71 -17.54 -16.58 4.42
N ASN A 72 -18.41 -17.20 5.22
CA ASN A 72 -18.07 -18.17 6.26
C ASN A 72 -17.62 -19.53 5.70
N ASN A 73 -17.82 -19.79 4.41
CA ASN A 73 -17.58 -21.10 3.77
C ASN A 73 -16.38 -21.13 2.79
N ALA A 74 -15.36 -20.30 3.01
CA ALA A 74 -14.15 -20.27 2.17
C ALA A 74 -13.21 -21.50 2.31
N ASP A 75 -13.73 -22.68 2.64
CA ASP A 75 -13.00 -23.96 2.66
C ASP A 75 -13.78 -25.03 1.90
N GLN A 76 -13.60 -25.09 0.57
CA GLN A 76 -14.06 -26.22 -0.25
C GLN A 76 -13.00 -26.71 -1.22
N SER A 77 -11.73 -26.72 -0.82
CA SER A 77 -10.70 -27.52 -1.49
C SER A 77 -9.99 -28.40 -0.48
N GLY A 78 -9.87 -29.70 -0.79
CA GLY A 78 -9.47 -30.73 0.18
C GLY A 78 -8.02 -30.68 0.68
N ASP A 79 -7.18 -29.78 0.17
CA ASP A 79 -5.73 -29.79 0.45
C ASP A 79 -5.21 -28.62 1.29
N TYR A 80 -5.90 -27.49 1.35
CA TYR A 80 -5.50 -26.35 2.17
C TYR A 80 -6.30 -26.31 3.47
N GLN A 81 -5.60 -26.12 4.59
CA GLN A 81 -6.19 -25.95 5.92
C GLN A 81 -5.50 -24.77 6.60
N CYS A 82 -6.26 -23.73 6.91
CA CYS A 82 -5.76 -22.55 7.60
C CYS A 82 -5.18 -22.96 8.96
N GLN A 83 -3.88 -22.69 9.19
CA GLN A 83 -3.19 -23.09 10.43
C GLN A 83 -3.61 -22.29 11.66
N VAL A 84 -4.36 -21.21 11.44
CA VAL A 84 -4.80 -20.28 12.47
C VAL A 84 -6.32 -20.38 12.64
N PRO A 85 -6.85 -20.49 13.88
CA PRO A 85 -8.29 -20.57 14.10
C PRO A 85 -9.02 -19.34 13.54
N LYS A 86 -9.82 -19.51 12.48
CA LYS A 86 -10.51 -18.38 11.84
C LYS A 86 -11.45 -17.62 12.78
N SER A 87 -11.98 -18.29 13.81
CA SER A 87 -12.87 -17.69 14.82
C SER A 87 -12.24 -16.48 15.52
N GLN A 88 -10.91 -16.48 15.73
CA GLN A 88 -10.24 -15.36 16.39
C GLN A 88 -10.32 -14.07 15.56
N PHE A 89 -10.29 -14.19 14.22
CA PHE A 89 -10.37 -13.04 13.33
C PHE A 89 -11.79 -12.45 13.33
N SER A 90 -12.80 -13.32 13.20
CA SER A 90 -14.20 -12.91 13.21
C SER A 90 -14.63 -12.29 14.54
N GLU A 91 -14.14 -12.84 15.67
CA GLU A 91 -14.37 -12.25 17.00
C GLU A 91 -13.76 -10.86 17.11
N ARG A 92 -12.53 -10.67 16.62
CA ARG A 92 -11.87 -9.36 16.63
C ARG A 92 -12.64 -8.32 15.82
N ILE A 93 -13.15 -8.68 14.64
CA ILE A 93 -14.02 -7.83 13.82
C ILE A 93 -15.32 -7.48 14.57
N TYR A 94 -15.94 -8.46 15.24
CA TYR A 94 -17.15 -8.22 16.03
C TYR A 94 -16.94 -7.17 17.11
N TRP A 95 -15.90 -7.32 17.93
CA TRP A 95 -15.60 -6.38 19.01
C TRP A 95 -15.20 -4.99 18.48
N TYR A 96 -14.48 -4.93 17.38
CA TYR A 96 -14.16 -3.67 16.70
C TYR A 96 -15.41 -2.84 16.42
N PHE A 97 -16.38 -3.42 15.69
CA PHE A 97 -17.59 -2.71 15.34
C PHE A 97 -18.51 -2.46 16.52
N LYS A 98 -18.51 -3.34 17.54
CA LYS A 98 -19.27 -3.12 18.76
C LYS A 98 -18.77 -1.86 19.48
N ASN A 99 -17.46 -1.75 19.68
CA ASN A 99 -16.85 -0.58 20.32
C ASN A 99 -17.05 0.69 19.48
N LEU A 100 -16.84 0.59 18.16
CA LEU A 100 -17.01 1.73 17.27
C LEU A 100 -18.44 2.27 17.29
N ARG A 101 -19.47 1.42 17.39
CA ARG A 101 -20.88 1.86 17.48
C ARG A 101 -21.13 2.73 18.71
N GLU A 102 -20.54 2.36 19.84
CA GLU A 102 -20.67 3.03 21.13
C GLU A 102 -19.84 4.33 21.20
N ASP A 103 -18.89 4.52 20.27
CA ASP A 103 -18.02 5.68 20.21
C ASP A 103 -18.77 6.95 19.74
N PRO A 104 -18.79 8.04 20.53
CA PRO A 104 -19.42 9.30 20.14
C PRO A 104 -18.66 10.05 19.02
N ASP A 105 -17.36 9.84 18.88
CA ASP A 105 -16.45 10.57 17.98
C ASP A 105 -16.12 9.79 16.70
N LYS A 106 -16.90 8.75 16.40
CA LYS A 106 -16.74 7.97 15.16
C LYS A 106 -16.97 8.81 13.90
N LYS A 107 -16.07 8.67 12.93
CA LYS A 107 -16.22 9.15 11.55
C LYS A 107 -17.09 8.20 10.72
N LEU A 108 -16.88 6.88 10.88
CA LEU A 108 -17.64 5.84 10.17
C LEU A 108 -19.00 5.60 10.85
N ALA A 109 -19.95 6.52 10.63
CA ALA A 109 -21.26 6.50 11.29
C ALA A 109 -22.37 5.80 10.49
N ALA A 110 -22.30 5.83 9.16
CA ALA A 110 -23.37 5.30 8.31
C ALA A 110 -23.39 3.77 8.32
N TYR A 111 -24.54 3.17 8.62
CA TYR A 111 -24.70 1.72 8.73
C TYR A 111 -24.28 0.97 7.47
N GLY A 112 -24.71 1.43 6.28
CA GLY A 112 -24.33 0.79 5.01
C GLY A 112 -22.82 0.76 4.81
N ARG A 113 -22.14 1.89 5.04
CA ARG A 113 -20.67 1.98 4.98
C ARG A 113 -19.98 1.05 5.98
N MET A 114 -20.51 0.95 7.20
CA MET A 114 -19.99 0.00 8.19
C MET A 114 -20.11 -1.45 7.72
N GLN A 115 -21.22 -1.82 7.06
CA GLN A 115 -21.37 -3.16 6.49
C GLN A 115 -20.40 -3.41 5.34
N SER A 116 -20.18 -2.43 4.45
CA SER A 116 -19.19 -2.52 3.39
C SER A 116 -17.77 -2.70 3.95
N VAL A 117 -17.38 -1.92 4.96
CA VAL A 117 -16.07 -2.09 5.63
C VAL A 117 -15.99 -3.48 6.26
N ARG A 118 -17.03 -3.94 6.97
CA ARG A 118 -17.08 -5.28 7.57
C ARG A 118 -16.95 -6.38 6.54
N LYS A 119 -17.59 -6.26 5.38
CA LYS A 119 -17.49 -7.21 4.25
C LYS A 119 -16.03 -7.34 3.79
N HIS A 120 -15.34 -6.21 3.56
CA HIS A 120 -13.93 -6.23 3.18
C HIS A 120 -13.00 -6.73 4.29
N MET A 121 -13.27 -6.42 5.55
CA MET A 121 -12.54 -7.00 6.69
C MET A 121 -12.65 -8.53 6.71
N ASN A 122 -13.84 -9.09 6.50
CA ASN A 122 -14.00 -10.55 6.43
C ASN A 122 -13.23 -11.17 5.26
N ARG A 123 -13.18 -10.51 4.11
CA ARG A 123 -12.42 -11.00 2.94
C ARG A 123 -10.91 -10.95 3.19
N VAL A 124 -10.41 -9.84 3.71
CA VAL A 124 -8.98 -9.55 3.84
C VAL A 124 -8.42 -10.03 5.18
N TYR A 125 -8.94 -9.53 6.30
CA TYR A 125 -8.42 -9.81 7.64
C TYR A 125 -8.71 -11.25 8.08
N CYS A 126 -9.80 -11.87 7.68
CA CYS A 126 -9.99 -13.31 7.95
C CYS A 126 -9.24 -14.22 6.97
N ARG A 127 -8.42 -13.66 6.06
CA ARG A 127 -7.66 -14.41 5.03
C ARG A 127 -8.57 -15.27 4.15
N ASN A 128 -9.75 -14.77 3.79
CA ASN A 128 -10.73 -15.52 2.98
C ASN A 128 -10.63 -15.23 1.47
N SER A 129 -9.72 -14.35 1.05
CA SER A 129 -9.52 -14.00 -0.35
C SER A 129 -8.04 -13.76 -0.65
N ILE A 130 -7.59 -14.25 -1.80
CA ILE A 130 -6.41 -13.73 -2.48
C ILE A 130 -6.71 -12.29 -2.90
N LEU A 131 -5.71 -11.44 -2.82
CA LEU A 131 -5.78 -10.07 -3.29
C LEU A 131 -4.91 -9.94 -4.54
N PHE A 132 -5.53 -9.54 -5.63
CA PHE A 132 -4.91 -9.43 -6.94
C PHE A 132 -5.06 -8.00 -7.42
N CYS A 133 -3.96 -7.26 -7.51
CA CYS A 133 -3.94 -5.87 -7.95
C CYS A 133 -3.21 -5.74 -9.28
N ILE A 134 -3.80 -4.98 -10.19
CA ILE A 134 -3.15 -4.49 -11.41
C ILE A 134 -3.19 -2.98 -11.34
N ASP A 135 -2.07 -2.34 -11.66
CA ASP A 135 -1.96 -0.90 -11.82
C ASP A 135 -1.36 -0.62 -13.21
N ILE A 136 -1.89 0.38 -13.91
CA ILE A 136 -1.48 0.73 -15.27
C ILE A 136 -1.08 2.20 -15.33
N GLU A 137 0.17 2.44 -15.73
CA GLU A 137 0.66 3.78 -16.00
C GLU A 137 0.62 4.07 -17.51
N ALA A 138 0.22 5.29 -17.84
CA ALA A 138 0.13 5.78 -19.20
C ALA A 138 0.85 7.11 -19.36
N TRP A 139 1.18 7.45 -20.61
CA TRP A 139 1.88 8.68 -20.90
C TRP A 139 0.98 9.91 -20.72
N GLU A 140 1.40 10.88 -19.89
CA GLU A 140 0.62 12.06 -19.48
C GLU A 140 0.17 12.98 -20.65
N GLN A 141 0.77 12.87 -21.83
CA GLN A 141 0.39 13.65 -23.02
C GLN A 141 -0.56 12.90 -23.96
N ASN A 142 -0.61 11.57 -23.85
CA ASN A 142 -1.55 10.75 -24.59
C ASN A 142 -1.90 9.51 -23.75
N HIS A 143 -3.04 9.60 -23.07
CA HIS A 143 -3.62 8.55 -22.24
C HIS A 143 -4.23 7.39 -23.08
N ASP A 144 -3.71 7.12 -24.27
CA ASP A 144 -3.92 5.85 -24.98
C ASP A 144 -2.60 5.05 -25.08
N LEU A 145 -1.47 5.64 -24.68
CA LEU A 145 -0.15 5.02 -24.74
C LEU A 145 0.26 4.52 -23.36
N VAL A 146 0.02 3.24 -23.09
CA VAL A 146 0.46 2.55 -21.88
C VAL A 146 1.99 2.49 -21.83
N THR A 147 2.58 2.87 -20.71
CA THR A 147 4.04 2.86 -20.52
C THR A 147 4.48 1.72 -19.63
N GLU A 148 3.67 1.36 -18.62
CA GLU A 148 4.02 0.39 -17.59
C GLU A 148 2.78 -0.35 -17.08
N VAL A 149 2.98 -1.57 -16.62
CA VAL A 149 1.97 -2.36 -15.93
C VAL A 149 2.60 -3.02 -14.70
N GLY A 150 1.97 -2.83 -13.55
CA GLY A 150 2.29 -3.48 -12.31
C GLY A 150 1.26 -4.55 -11.97
N VAL A 151 1.71 -5.65 -11.39
CA VAL A 151 0.83 -6.66 -10.82
C VAL A 151 1.35 -7.03 -9.44
N SER A 152 0.48 -6.98 -8.44
CA SER A 152 0.79 -7.45 -7.09
C SER A 152 -0.26 -8.43 -6.60
N ILE A 153 0.20 -9.59 -6.12
CA ILE A 153 -0.66 -10.68 -5.66
C ILE A 153 -0.26 -11.06 -4.24
N TYR A 154 -1.19 -10.90 -3.31
CA TYR A 154 -1.09 -11.45 -1.97
C TYR A 154 -1.99 -12.68 -1.87
N ASP A 155 -1.36 -13.83 -1.64
CA ASP A 155 -2.04 -15.10 -1.38
C ASP A 155 -1.88 -15.45 0.09
N PRO A 156 -2.94 -15.36 0.92
CA PRO A 156 -2.80 -15.53 2.36
C PRO A 156 -2.44 -16.95 2.79
N ARG A 157 -2.64 -17.94 1.90
CA ARG A 157 -2.44 -19.35 2.22
C ARG A 157 -0.98 -19.64 2.53
N TYR A 158 -0.75 -20.43 3.57
CA TYR A 158 0.56 -20.85 4.10
C TYR A 158 1.41 -19.71 4.67
N GLN A 159 0.85 -18.51 4.84
CA GLN A 159 1.53 -17.36 5.44
C GLN A 159 0.63 -16.60 6.43
N GLU A 160 -0.36 -17.27 7.02
CA GLU A 160 -1.36 -16.66 7.90
C GLU A 160 -0.75 -16.10 9.18
N SER A 161 0.32 -16.75 9.64
CA SER A 161 1.13 -16.39 10.81
C SER A 161 2.38 -15.57 10.45
N ALA A 162 2.58 -15.20 9.18
CA ALA A 162 3.71 -14.39 8.78
C ALA A 162 3.54 -12.96 9.33
N LEU A 163 4.55 -12.46 10.05
CA LEU A 163 4.55 -11.09 10.56
C LEU A 163 4.60 -10.06 9.42
N VAL A 164 5.33 -10.39 8.36
CA VAL A 164 5.41 -9.59 7.13
C VAL A 164 4.92 -10.48 5.99
N PRO A 165 3.82 -10.10 5.30
CA PRO A 165 3.30 -10.90 4.21
C PRO A 165 4.27 -10.92 3.02
N ASN A 166 4.42 -12.08 2.41
CA ASN A 166 5.06 -12.24 1.12
C ASN A 166 4.04 -11.90 0.02
N ILE A 167 4.27 -10.78 -0.65
CA ILE A 167 3.48 -10.30 -1.78
C ILE A 167 4.32 -10.50 -3.04
N LYS A 168 3.76 -11.19 -4.02
CA LYS A 168 4.40 -11.37 -5.32
C LYS A 168 4.15 -10.12 -6.16
N THR A 169 5.20 -9.47 -6.62
CA THR A 169 5.08 -8.28 -7.48
C THR A 169 5.83 -8.48 -8.78
N LEU A 170 5.17 -8.09 -9.87
CA LEU A 170 5.69 -8.04 -11.22
C LEU A 170 5.61 -6.60 -11.71
N HIS A 171 6.67 -6.13 -12.36
CA HIS A 171 6.69 -4.83 -13.01
C HIS A 171 7.12 -5.02 -14.47
N MET A 172 6.32 -4.52 -15.39
CA MET A 172 6.53 -4.64 -16.83
C MET A 172 6.50 -3.27 -17.48
N THR A 173 7.46 -2.98 -18.35
CA THR A 173 7.50 -1.76 -19.17
C THR A 173 7.20 -2.11 -20.62
N VAL A 174 6.39 -1.28 -21.27
CA VAL A 174 5.99 -1.45 -22.67
C VAL A 174 7.14 -1.04 -23.58
N ALA A 175 7.69 -1.99 -24.34
CA ALA A 175 8.87 -1.80 -25.17
C ALA A 175 8.64 -0.76 -26.28
N GLU A 176 7.45 -0.76 -26.89
CA GLU A 176 7.02 0.17 -27.93
C GLU A 176 7.04 1.62 -27.44
N ASN A 177 6.65 1.83 -26.18
CA ASN A 177 6.49 3.13 -25.54
C ASN A 177 7.64 3.47 -24.58
N LYS A 178 8.77 2.74 -24.66
CA LYS A 178 9.88 2.90 -23.71
C LYS A 178 10.44 4.32 -23.66
N HIS A 179 10.44 5.01 -24.79
CA HIS A 179 10.94 6.36 -24.98
C HIS A 179 10.02 7.44 -24.38
N LEU A 180 8.78 7.11 -24.04
CA LEU A 180 7.84 8.01 -23.38
C LEU A 180 8.14 8.05 -21.89
N LYS A 181 8.21 9.27 -21.36
CA LYS A 181 8.48 9.58 -19.96
C LYS A 181 7.44 10.59 -19.48
N ASN A 182 6.95 10.37 -18.26
CA ASN A 182 6.20 11.36 -17.53
C ASN A 182 7.17 12.37 -16.89
N GLY A 183 6.67 13.36 -16.17
CA GLY A 183 7.49 14.32 -15.44
C GLY A 183 6.94 15.73 -15.39
N LYS A 184 5.90 16.04 -16.18
CA LYS A 184 5.28 17.36 -16.17
C LYS A 184 4.20 17.48 -15.10
N HIS A 185 3.36 16.46 -14.96
CA HIS A 185 2.23 16.43 -14.01
C HIS A 185 2.43 15.36 -12.93
N VAL A 186 3.18 14.32 -13.27
CA VAL A 186 3.41 13.14 -12.43
C VAL A 186 4.90 12.81 -12.44
N ALA A 187 5.48 12.41 -11.31
CA ALA A 187 6.89 12.05 -11.23
C ALA A 187 7.23 10.84 -12.13
N ASP A 188 8.34 10.89 -12.86
CA ASP A 188 8.85 9.74 -13.62
C ASP A 188 9.58 8.76 -12.69
N ASN A 189 8.84 7.81 -12.11
CA ASN A 189 9.41 6.75 -11.27
C ASN A 189 9.50 5.39 -11.99
N LYS A 190 9.38 5.38 -13.32
CA LYS A 190 9.44 4.18 -14.16
C LYS A 190 10.62 3.26 -13.88
N ASP A 191 11.79 3.86 -13.68
CA ASP A 191 13.04 3.15 -13.45
C ASP A 191 13.32 2.86 -11.96
N ASN A 192 12.42 3.27 -11.05
CA ASN A 192 12.56 3.16 -9.59
C ASN A 192 11.69 2.05 -8.97
N PHE A 193 11.51 0.94 -9.67
CA PHE A 193 10.81 -0.22 -9.12
C PHE A 193 11.59 -0.82 -7.94
N MET A 194 10.93 -0.97 -6.79
CA MET A 194 11.57 -1.45 -5.55
C MET A 194 11.53 -2.97 -5.41
N GLY A 195 10.87 -3.69 -6.31
CA GLY A 195 10.88 -5.14 -6.34
C GLY A 195 12.16 -5.71 -6.97
N LYS A 196 12.10 -6.97 -7.40
CA LYS A 196 13.29 -7.68 -7.89
C LYS A 196 13.76 -7.21 -9.27
N SER A 197 12.85 -7.18 -10.24
CA SER A 197 13.21 -6.94 -11.64
C SER A 197 12.05 -6.36 -12.43
N THR A 198 12.38 -5.40 -13.29
CA THR A 198 11.48 -4.84 -14.31
C THR A 198 11.68 -5.60 -15.61
N TRP A 199 10.59 -6.07 -16.22
CA TRP A 199 10.63 -6.77 -17.49
C TRP A 199 10.28 -5.80 -18.62
N ASN A 200 11.11 -5.76 -19.67
CA ASN A 200 10.80 -4.98 -20.86
C ASN A 200 10.22 -5.91 -21.93
N MET A 201 8.97 -5.68 -22.29
CA MET A 201 8.14 -6.60 -23.08
C MET A 201 7.26 -5.82 -24.05
N THR A 202 6.84 -6.46 -25.13
CA THR A 202 5.83 -5.86 -26.02
C THR A 202 4.48 -5.78 -25.33
N LEU A 203 3.62 -4.86 -25.75
CA LEU A 203 2.25 -4.77 -25.21
C LEU A 203 1.48 -6.09 -25.40
N ASP A 204 1.69 -6.78 -26.52
CA ASP A 204 1.08 -8.09 -26.79
C ASP A 204 1.55 -9.18 -25.80
N GLN A 205 2.83 -9.18 -25.41
CA GLN A 205 3.36 -10.10 -24.40
C GLN A 205 2.77 -9.80 -23.02
N ILE A 206 2.65 -8.52 -22.67
CA ILE A 206 2.04 -8.09 -21.41
C ILE A 206 0.57 -8.52 -21.36
N ARG A 207 -0.21 -8.27 -22.43
CA ARG A 207 -1.60 -8.73 -22.54
C ARG A 207 -1.71 -10.24 -22.31
N TRP A 208 -0.85 -11.03 -22.95
CA TRP A 208 -0.85 -12.49 -22.78
C TRP A 208 -0.56 -12.90 -21.32
N ILE A 209 0.45 -12.30 -20.68
CA ILE A 209 0.78 -12.58 -19.26
C ILE A 209 -0.39 -12.22 -18.35
N LEU A 210 -1.00 -11.04 -18.54
CA LEU A 210 -2.13 -10.60 -17.74
C LEU A 210 -3.31 -11.56 -17.89
N GLN A 211 -3.67 -11.94 -19.12
CA GLN A 211 -4.77 -12.88 -19.36
C GLN A 211 -4.49 -14.24 -18.69
N GLU A 212 -3.28 -14.78 -18.81
CA GLU A 212 -2.89 -16.04 -18.15
C GLU A 212 -2.96 -15.98 -16.61
N LEU A 213 -2.66 -14.81 -16.02
CA LEU A 213 -2.82 -14.61 -14.58
C LEU A 213 -4.29 -14.51 -14.20
N ILE A 214 -5.08 -13.74 -14.95
CA ILE A 214 -6.51 -13.55 -14.68
C ILE A 214 -7.26 -14.87 -14.83
N ASP A 215 -7.07 -15.58 -15.95
CA ASP A 215 -7.69 -16.88 -16.23
C ASP A 215 -7.35 -17.89 -15.13
N ARG A 216 -6.15 -17.82 -14.55
CA ARG A 216 -5.76 -18.71 -13.45
C ARG A 216 -6.43 -18.36 -12.14
N TYR A 217 -6.40 -17.09 -11.72
CA TYR A 217 -6.82 -16.68 -10.38
C TYR A 217 -8.34 -16.43 -10.26
N PHE A 218 -9.01 -16.13 -11.37
CA PHE A 218 -10.44 -15.86 -11.43
C PHE A 218 -11.22 -16.96 -12.16
N ASP A 219 -10.60 -18.12 -12.41
CA ASP A 219 -11.33 -19.31 -12.87
C ASP A 219 -12.42 -19.69 -11.85
N PRO A 220 -13.66 -19.96 -12.28
CA PRO A 220 -14.73 -20.41 -11.37
C PRO A 220 -14.43 -21.72 -10.64
N GLY A 221 -13.56 -22.56 -11.19
CA GLY A 221 -13.04 -23.78 -10.56
C GLY A 221 -11.79 -23.56 -9.72
N TYR A 222 -11.28 -22.32 -9.61
CA TYR A 222 -10.16 -22.02 -8.72
C TYR A 222 -10.57 -22.26 -7.26
N PRO A 223 -9.79 -23.02 -6.48
CA PRO A 223 -10.21 -23.55 -5.18
C PRO A 223 -10.33 -22.50 -4.05
N PHE A 224 -10.11 -21.23 -4.35
CA PHE A 224 -10.02 -20.17 -3.35
C PHE A 224 -10.52 -18.84 -3.92
N TYR A 225 -11.19 -18.02 -3.14
CA TYR A 225 -11.66 -16.74 -3.66
C TYR A 225 -10.51 -15.79 -4.01
N CYS A 226 -10.68 -15.04 -5.08
CA CYS A 226 -9.79 -13.96 -5.49
C CYS A 226 -10.58 -12.66 -5.60
N SER A 227 -10.03 -11.58 -5.05
CA SER A 227 -10.58 -10.24 -5.16
C SER A 227 -9.64 -9.39 -6.01
N LEU A 228 -10.19 -8.74 -7.04
CA LEU A 228 -9.51 -7.69 -7.78
C LEU A 228 -9.44 -6.44 -6.90
N VAL A 229 -8.23 -5.96 -6.64
CA VAL A 229 -7.93 -4.84 -5.75
C VAL A 229 -7.36 -3.69 -6.56
N GLY A 230 -7.82 -2.47 -6.29
CA GLY A 230 -7.30 -1.28 -6.96
C GLY A 230 -7.48 -0.02 -6.13
N HIS A 231 -7.10 1.10 -6.73
CA HIS A 231 -7.20 2.43 -6.14
C HIS A 231 -7.79 3.38 -7.19
N ASP A 232 -9.13 3.42 -7.29
CA ASP A 232 -9.90 3.78 -8.50
C ASP A 232 -9.95 2.64 -9.55
N LEU A 233 -10.52 1.49 -9.14
CA LEU A 233 -10.63 0.29 -9.98
C LEU A 233 -11.34 0.53 -11.31
N ARG A 234 -12.24 1.52 -11.35
CA ARG A 234 -12.96 1.87 -12.58
C ARG A 234 -11.99 2.33 -13.67
N GLY A 235 -10.98 3.13 -13.31
CA GLY A 235 -9.94 3.57 -14.23
C GLY A 235 -9.13 2.40 -14.78
N ASP A 236 -8.65 1.51 -13.90
CA ASP A 236 -7.87 0.33 -14.27
C ASP A 236 -8.64 -0.62 -15.19
N LEU A 237 -9.91 -0.87 -14.91
CA LEU A 237 -10.76 -1.75 -15.72
C LEU A 237 -10.98 -1.20 -17.14
N GLN A 238 -11.14 0.12 -17.29
CA GLN A 238 -11.22 0.75 -18.60
C GLN A 238 -9.91 0.58 -19.39
N TRP A 239 -8.78 0.68 -18.70
CA TRP A 239 -7.47 0.45 -19.31
C TRP A 239 -7.25 -0.99 -19.72
N LEU A 240 -7.61 -1.95 -18.88
CA LEU A 240 -7.52 -3.38 -19.17
C LEU A 240 -8.34 -3.74 -20.42
N ASP A 241 -9.57 -3.23 -20.52
CA ASP A 241 -10.42 -3.41 -21.70
C ASP A 241 -9.77 -2.83 -22.97
N LYS A 242 -9.23 -1.59 -22.88
CA LYS A 242 -8.52 -0.94 -23.99
C LYS A 242 -7.34 -1.76 -24.53
N ILE A 243 -6.56 -2.39 -23.65
CA ILE A 243 -5.42 -3.22 -24.06
C ILE A 243 -5.81 -4.66 -24.43
N GLY A 244 -7.11 -4.98 -24.39
CA GLY A 244 -7.65 -6.28 -24.79
C GLY A 244 -7.48 -7.38 -23.74
N VAL A 245 -7.43 -7.03 -22.46
CA VAL A 245 -7.44 -7.97 -21.33
C VAL A 245 -8.86 -8.11 -20.82
N TYR A 246 -9.37 -9.35 -20.81
CA TYR A 246 -10.73 -9.64 -20.37
C TYR A 246 -10.76 -9.98 -18.88
N ILE A 247 -11.58 -9.26 -18.13
CA ILE A 247 -11.90 -9.53 -16.72
C ILE A 247 -13.30 -10.17 -16.64
N PRO A 248 -13.48 -11.31 -15.96
CA PRO A 248 -14.80 -11.91 -15.76
C PRO A 248 -15.76 -10.92 -15.07
N SER A 249 -17.04 -10.90 -15.47
CA SER A 249 -18.01 -9.92 -14.98
C SER A 249 -18.39 -10.06 -13.50
N ASN A 250 -18.14 -11.21 -12.90
CA ASN A 250 -18.52 -11.57 -11.53
C ASN A 250 -17.32 -11.63 -10.56
N VAL A 251 -16.21 -10.96 -10.88
CA VAL A 251 -15.07 -10.88 -9.96
C VAL A 251 -15.42 -10.08 -8.70
N ARG A 252 -14.98 -10.55 -7.54
CA ARG A 252 -15.03 -9.77 -6.31
C ARG A 252 -14.11 -8.56 -6.46
N GLN A 253 -14.59 -7.37 -6.12
CA GLN A 253 -13.82 -6.13 -6.21
C GLN A 253 -13.57 -5.55 -4.83
N LEU A 254 -12.41 -4.91 -4.64
CA LEU A 254 -12.05 -4.11 -3.47
C LEU A 254 -11.34 -2.84 -3.95
N ASP A 255 -12.06 -1.73 -3.94
CA ASP A 255 -11.49 -0.42 -4.24
C ASP A 255 -11.04 0.25 -2.94
N THR A 256 -9.73 0.46 -2.80
CA THR A 256 -9.14 1.07 -1.60
C THR A 256 -9.47 2.56 -1.47
N GLN A 257 -9.71 3.26 -2.57
CA GLN A 257 -10.12 4.67 -2.56
C GLN A 257 -11.55 4.80 -2.03
N THR A 258 -12.44 3.91 -2.47
CA THR A 258 -13.83 3.84 -1.95
C THR A 258 -13.83 3.43 -0.47
N LEU A 259 -13.05 2.41 -0.10
CA LEU A 259 -12.95 1.94 1.28
C LEU A 259 -12.43 3.03 2.23
N PHE A 260 -11.49 3.86 1.76
CA PHE A 260 -11.00 5.02 2.49
C PHE A 260 -12.08 6.10 2.67
N ALA A 261 -12.83 6.38 1.60
CA ALA A 261 -13.89 7.40 1.58
C ALA A 261 -15.07 7.07 2.50
N TYR A 262 -15.32 5.78 2.79
CA TYR A 262 -16.32 5.39 3.77
C TYR A 262 -16.10 6.02 5.15
N THR A 263 -14.84 6.20 5.53
CA THR A 263 -14.43 6.84 6.79
C THR A 263 -14.17 8.35 6.61
N HIS A 264 -13.45 8.75 5.57
CA HIS A 264 -12.92 10.11 5.44
C HIS A 264 -13.78 11.05 4.58
N GLY A 265 -14.91 10.57 4.06
CA GLY A 265 -15.71 11.29 3.06
C GLY A 265 -15.04 11.29 1.69
N ARG A 266 -15.65 12.01 0.72
CA ARG A 266 -15.21 12.27 -0.67
C ARG A 266 -14.26 11.22 -1.32
N ASN A 267 -14.72 10.55 -2.37
CA ASN A 267 -13.85 9.76 -3.26
C ASN A 267 -12.78 10.65 -3.92
N GLY A 268 -11.72 10.02 -4.44
CA GLY A 268 -10.61 10.70 -5.10
C GLY A 268 -9.39 10.96 -4.22
N ALA A 269 -9.33 10.43 -2.99
CA ALA A 269 -8.11 10.54 -2.19
C ALA A 269 -6.97 9.75 -2.84
N SER A 270 -5.88 10.43 -3.21
CA SER A 270 -4.69 9.79 -3.82
C SER A 270 -4.10 8.68 -2.95
N LEU A 271 -3.45 7.69 -3.58
CA LEU A 271 -2.80 6.58 -2.89
C LEU A 271 -1.83 7.05 -1.80
N GLY A 272 -0.98 8.03 -2.11
CA GLY A 272 -0.02 8.59 -1.14
C GLY A 272 -0.68 9.29 0.06
N LYS A 273 -1.88 9.86 -0.10
CA LYS A 273 -2.66 10.43 1.01
C LYS A 273 -3.21 9.32 1.91
N CYS A 274 -3.76 8.26 1.30
CA CYS A 274 -4.30 7.13 2.03
C CYS A 274 -3.21 6.37 2.81
N LEU A 275 -2.02 6.18 2.21
CA LEU A 275 -0.87 5.54 2.86
C LEU A 275 -0.39 6.36 4.08
N ARG A 276 -0.32 7.68 3.97
CA ARG A 276 0.01 8.58 5.09
C ARG A 276 -1.00 8.45 6.23
N ALA A 277 -2.29 8.41 5.92
CA ALA A 277 -3.36 8.30 6.92
C ALA A 277 -3.33 6.98 7.73
N VAL A 278 -2.69 5.93 7.20
CA VAL A 278 -2.48 4.64 7.92
C VAL A 278 -1.04 4.45 8.38
N ASN A 279 -0.28 5.54 8.50
CA ASN A 279 1.14 5.56 8.89
C ASN A 279 1.97 4.52 8.12
N GLN A 280 1.75 4.43 6.80
CA GLN A 280 2.54 3.57 5.91
C GLN A 280 3.59 4.42 5.19
N PRO A 281 4.89 4.25 5.50
CA PRO A 281 5.96 4.81 4.68
C PRO A 281 5.89 4.25 3.26
N PHE A 282 6.16 5.11 2.29
CA PHE A 282 6.24 4.75 0.88
C PHE A 282 7.30 5.60 0.17
N ALA A 283 7.73 5.12 -0.99
CA ALA A 283 8.60 5.84 -1.92
C ALA A 283 8.20 5.49 -3.35
N HIS A 284 8.63 6.32 -4.32
CA HIS A 284 8.53 6.00 -5.75
C HIS A 284 7.12 5.59 -6.22
N LEU A 285 6.08 6.33 -5.78
CA LEU A 285 4.76 6.27 -6.40
C LEU A 285 4.85 6.73 -7.87
N HIS A 286 3.89 6.34 -8.70
CA HIS A 286 3.96 6.47 -10.17
C HIS A 286 5.00 5.54 -10.79
N ASN A 287 5.09 4.37 -10.19
CA ASN A 287 5.71 3.19 -10.76
C ASN A 287 4.69 2.08 -10.58
N ALA A 288 4.12 1.59 -11.68
CA ALA A 288 2.96 0.72 -11.62
C ALA A 288 3.17 -0.51 -10.71
N GLY A 289 4.39 -1.07 -10.69
CA GLY A 289 4.73 -2.19 -9.82
C GLY A 289 4.73 -1.83 -8.33
N ASN A 290 5.25 -0.66 -7.98
CA ASN A 290 5.22 -0.15 -6.61
C ASN A 290 3.80 0.22 -6.19
N ASP A 291 3.02 0.85 -7.07
CA ASP A 291 1.65 1.31 -6.78
C ASP A 291 0.70 0.12 -6.58
N ALA A 292 0.82 -0.94 -7.40
CA ALA A 292 0.09 -2.19 -7.16
C ALA A 292 0.45 -2.81 -5.79
N TYR A 293 1.73 -2.79 -5.42
CA TYR A 293 2.19 -3.32 -4.12
C TYR A 293 1.66 -2.50 -2.95
N TYR A 294 1.75 -1.17 -3.03
CA TYR A 294 1.25 -0.28 -1.99
C TYR A 294 -0.27 -0.31 -1.89
N THR A 295 -0.98 -0.54 -2.98
CA THR A 295 -2.43 -0.73 -2.99
C THR A 295 -2.83 -1.99 -2.22
N ILE A 296 -2.10 -3.10 -2.39
CA ILE A 296 -2.30 -4.30 -1.56
C ILE A 296 -1.99 -4.02 -0.09
N LEU A 297 -0.89 -3.35 0.23
CA LEU A 297 -0.56 -2.98 1.62
C LEU A 297 -1.63 -2.08 2.24
N LEU A 298 -2.14 -1.12 1.47
CA LEU A 298 -3.22 -0.25 1.90
C LEU A 298 -4.50 -1.06 2.17
N ALA A 299 -4.87 -1.99 1.29
CA ALA A 299 -6.01 -2.87 1.49
C ALA A 299 -5.88 -3.70 2.78
N LEU A 300 -4.69 -4.27 3.03
CA LEU A 300 -4.39 -5.01 4.26
C LEU A 300 -4.57 -4.12 5.50
N LYS A 301 -4.02 -2.90 5.49
CA LYS A 301 -4.12 -1.95 6.61
C LYS A 301 -5.54 -1.44 6.83
N LEU A 302 -6.24 -1.05 5.76
CA LEU A 302 -7.63 -0.58 5.82
C LEU A 302 -8.60 -1.66 6.25
N CYS A 303 -8.25 -2.94 6.12
CA CYS A 303 -9.10 -4.04 6.56
C CYS A 303 -8.67 -4.64 7.90
N ASP A 304 -7.59 -4.15 8.54
CA ASP A 304 -7.17 -4.64 9.85
C ASP A 304 -7.79 -3.79 10.97
N PRO A 305 -8.67 -4.35 11.82
CA PRO A 305 -9.29 -3.62 12.92
C PRO A 305 -8.26 -3.13 13.95
N ASN A 306 -7.11 -3.80 14.11
CA ASN A 306 -6.05 -3.35 15.02
C ASN A 306 -5.32 -2.14 14.46
N VAL A 307 -5.03 -2.14 13.15
CA VAL A 307 -4.41 -0.97 12.52
C VAL A 307 -5.35 0.22 12.61
N ARG A 308 -6.66 0.03 12.36
CA ARG A 308 -7.64 1.10 12.49
C ARG A 308 -7.75 1.64 13.92
N ASP A 309 -7.70 0.79 14.94
CA ASP A 309 -7.68 1.23 16.34
C ASP A 309 -6.37 1.98 16.67
N LEU A 310 -5.21 1.43 16.32
CA LEU A 310 -3.89 2.03 16.61
C LEU A 310 -3.64 3.37 15.91
N THR A 311 -4.21 3.55 14.72
CA THR A 311 -4.08 4.80 13.95
C THR A 311 -5.24 5.76 14.19
N GLU A 312 -6.18 5.39 15.06
CA GLU A 312 -7.43 6.13 15.30
C GLU A 312 -8.17 6.46 14.00
N PHE A 313 -8.08 5.56 13.01
CA PHE A 313 -8.46 5.81 11.63
C PHE A 313 -9.92 6.27 11.49
N ASP A 314 -10.80 5.65 12.28
CA ASP A 314 -12.24 5.91 12.29
C ASP A 314 -12.69 6.96 13.32
N ARG A 315 -11.76 7.72 13.93
CA ARG A 315 -12.06 8.76 14.94
C ARG A 315 -11.61 10.14 14.47
N PHE A 316 -12.27 11.20 14.96
CA PHE A 316 -11.77 12.56 14.77
C PHE A 316 -10.50 12.74 15.60
N GLN A 317 -9.40 13.06 14.92
CA GLN A 317 -8.14 13.41 15.58
C GLN A 317 -8.15 14.90 15.89
N GLU A 318 -7.71 15.27 17.09
CA GLU A 318 -7.44 16.67 17.41
C GLU A 318 -6.26 17.16 16.58
N VAL A 319 -6.36 18.38 16.03
CA VAL A 319 -5.25 19.00 15.31
C VAL A 319 -4.15 19.30 16.33
N PRO A 320 -2.93 18.75 16.18
CA PRO A 320 -1.86 19.02 17.13
C PRO A 320 -1.57 20.53 17.16
N THR A 321 -1.68 21.14 18.32
CA THR A 321 -1.13 22.47 18.58
C THR A 321 0.40 22.38 18.64
N SER A 322 1.10 23.52 18.64
CA SER A 322 2.57 23.52 18.75
C SER A 322 3.02 22.78 20.00
N LYS A 323 3.69 21.63 19.83
CA LYS A 323 4.26 20.82 20.92
C LYS A 323 5.71 21.23 21.20
N THR A 324 6.09 21.26 22.46
CA THR A 324 7.47 21.35 22.95
C THR A 324 8.22 20.03 22.71
N GLY A 325 9.56 20.04 22.80
CA GLY A 325 10.36 18.83 22.65
C GLY A 325 10.03 17.73 23.67
N ALA A 326 9.65 18.10 24.90
CA ALA A 326 9.22 17.15 25.92
C ALA A 326 7.85 16.55 25.59
N GLU A 327 6.89 17.37 25.15
CA GLU A 327 5.57 16.90 24.70
C GLU A 327 5.68 15.99 23.49
N ILE A 328 6.62 16.21 22.57
CA ILE A 328 6.88 15.32 21.44
C ILE A 328 7.39 13.95 21.92
N VAL A 329 8.30 13.92 22.91
CA VAL A 329 8.82 12.67 23.45
C VAL A 329 7.75 11.91 24.22
N ASP A 330 6.96 12.60 25.05
CA ASP A 330 5.88 12.00 25.81
C ASP A 330 4.80 11.42 24.87
N ASP A 331 4.43 12.17 23.81
CA ASP A 331 3.50 11.71 22.78
C ASP A 331 4.03 10.45 22.06
N PHE A 332 5.30 10.45 21.65
CA PHE A 332 5.94 9.31 21.00
C PHE A 332 6.00 8.06 21.88
N MET A 333 6.15 8.22 23.19
CA MET A 333 6.18 7.10 24.14
C MET A 333 4.78 6.59 24.54
N SER A 334 3.73 7.36 24.24
CA SER A 334 2.34 7.05 24.59
C SER A 334 1.55 6.36 23.47
N GLN A 335 2.03 6.44 22.24
CA GLN A 335 1.57 5.65 21.07
C GLN A 335 2.11 4.22 21.15
#